data_AF-A0A0M5LAV5-F1
#
_entry.id   AF-A0A0M5LAV5-F1
#
_cell.length_a   1.000
_cell.length_b   1.000
_cell.length_c   1.000
_cell.angle_alpha   90.00
_cell.angle_beta   90.00
_cell.angle_gamma   90.00
#
_symmetry.space_group_name_H-M   'P 1'
#
loop_
_entity.id
_entity.type
_entity.pdbx_description
1 polymer ?
#
loop_
_entity_poly.entity_id
_entity_poly.type
_entity_poly.pdbx_seq_one_letter_code
_entity_poly.pdbx_strand_id
1 'polypeptide(L)'
;MANKIITIPLENIDFSSPGKRLRYAIKNILAMNDEDFATSIGKSQNYISYICNDKRPLLDKLAADIETTHGISGLWLIKGQGSPEVNSSLNENSGTVKKMKKRDYLWNKISNDKAEDILISFYDDIPNETRSLIYQMIVAVSKNSRYS
;
A
#
# COMPACT_ATOMS: atom_id res chain seq x y z
N MET A 1 11.81 -0.85 -18.40
CA MET A 1 10.51 -0.17 -18.61
C MET A 1 9.82 -0.10 -17.27
N ALA A 2 9.52 1.09 -16.74
CA ALA A 2 8.97 1.23 -15.39
C ALA A 2 7.49 0.82 -15.37
N ASN A 3 7.16 -0.24 -14.63
CA ASN A 3 5.79 -0.71 -14.46
C ASN A 3 5.03 0.26 -13.54
N LYS A 4 4.28 1.18 -14.15
CA LYS A 4 3.47 2.21 -13.49
C LYS A 4 2.44 1.57 -12.57
N ILE A 5 2.47 1.86 -11.26
CA ILE A 5 1.44 1.44 -10.31
C ILE A 5 0.25 2.39 -10.43
N ILE A 6 -0.91 1.84 -10.76
CA ILE A 6 -2.18 2.57 -10.80
C ILE A 6 -2.87 2.33 -9.46
N THR A 7 -2.91 3.34 -8.60
CA THR A 7 -3.79 3.35 -7.43
C THR A 7 -5.23 3.44 -7.90
N ILE A 8 -6.13 2.67 -7.27
CA ILE A 8 -7.53 2.64 -7.67
C ILE A 8 -8.24 3.77 -6.90
N PRO A 9 -8.87 4.74 -7.59
CA PRO A 9 -9.67 5.78 -6.93
C PRO A 9 -10.71 5.15 -6.02
N LEU A 10 -10.89 5.70 -4.82
CA LEU A 10 -11.79 5.13 -3.80
C LEU A 10 -13.24 4.93 -4.30
N GLU A 11 -13.66 5.76 -5.26
CA GLU A 11 -14.99 5.75 -5.90
C GLU A 11 -15.23 4.56 -6.84
N ASN A 12 -14.18 3.82 -7.22
CA ASN A 12 -14.25 2.67 -8.15
C ASN A 12 -13.80 1.36 -7.50
N ILE A 13 -13.76 1.29 -6.16
CA ILE A 13 -13.34 0.07 -5.48
C ILE A 13 -14.50 -0.89 -5.36
N ASP A 14 -14.37 -1.99 -6.08
CA ASP A 14 -15.24 -3.14 -5.95
C ASP A 14 -14.64 -4.13 -4.93
N PHE A 15 -15.43 -4.57 -3.95
CA PHE A 15 -15.05 -5.62 -2.99
C PHE A 15 -15.89 -6.90 -3.17
N SER A 16 -16.69 -6.97 -4.25
CA SER A 16 -17.60 -8.07 -4.54
C SER A 16 -16.90 -9.42 -4.61
N SER A 17 -15.68 -9.47 -5.14
CA SER A 17 -14.92 -10.70 -5.31
C SER A 17 -13.60 -10.72 -4.53
N PRO A 18 -13.08 -11.92 -4.24
CA PRO A 18 -11.72 -12.08 -3.71
C PRO A 18 -10.64 -11.48 -4.60
N GLY A 19 -10.83 -11.53 -5.93
CA GLY A 19 -9.91 -10.94 -6.90
C GLY A 19 -9.83 -9.42 -6.78
N LYS A 20 -10.98 -8.76 -6.65
CA LYS A 20 -11.02 -7.30 -6.49
C LYS A 20 -10.46 -6.84 -5.15
N ARG A 21 -10.75 -7.58 -4.08
CA ARG A 21 -10.14 -7.37 -2.74
C ARG A 21 -8.63 -7.51 -2.77
N LEU A 22 -8.12 -8.54 -3.44
CA LEU A 22 -6.68 -8.71 -3.63
C LEU A 22 -6.06 -7.54 -4.40
N ARG A 23 -6.70 -7.11 -5.50
CA ARG A 23 -6.23 -5.96 -6.27
C ARG A 23 -6.19 -4.68 -5.42
N TYR A 24 -7.23 -4.44 -4.62
CA TYR A 24 -7.24 -3.33 -3.69
C TYR A 24 -6.08 -3.41 -2.70
N ALA A 25 -5.83 -4.59 -2.11
CA ALA A 25 -4.75 -4.77 -1.15
C ALA A 25 -3.36 -4.51 -1.77
N ILE A 26 -3.10 -5.02 -2.98
CA ILE A 26 -1.83 -4.81 -3.68
C ILE A 26 -1.60 -3.32 -3.97
N LYS A 27 -2.62 -2.61 -4.47
CA LYS A 27 -2.49 -1.23 -4.94
C LYS A 27 -2.59 -0.18 -3.86
N ASN A 28 -3.48 -0.36 -2.89
CA ASN A 28 -3.81 0.68 -1.91
C ASN A 28 -3.17 0.42 -0.54
N ILE A 29 -3.01 -0.84 -0.13
CA ILE A 29 -2.43 -1.20 1.17
C ILE A 29 -0.92 -1.36 1.03
N LEU A 30 -0.50 -2.22 0.10
CA LEU A 30 0.91 -2.53 -0.10
C LEU A 30 1.63 -1.55 -1.03
N ALA A 31 0.87 -0.75 -1.80
CA ALA A 31 1.40 0.23 -2.76
C ALA A 31 2.49 -0.32 -3.67
N MET A 32 2.31 -1.56 -4.16
CA MET A 32 3.28 -2.28 -4.98
C MET A 32 2.72 -2.64 -6.35
N ASN A 33 3.62 -2.91 -7.29
CA ASN A 33 3.24 -3.33 -8.62
C ASN A 33 2.83 -4.82 -8.60
N ASP A 34 2.10 -5.28 -9.62
CA ASP A 34 1.59 -6.65 -9.65
C ASP A 34 2.73 -7.68 -9.81
N GLU A 35 3.86 -7.27 -10.38
CA GLU A 35 5.03 -8.11 -10.64
C GLU A 35 5.86 -8.31 -9.37
N ASP A 36 6.13 -7.25 -8.61
CA ASP A 36 6.79 -7.26 -7.30
C ASP A 36 5.96 -8.07 -6.31
N PHE A 37 4.64 -7.85 -6.29
CA PHE A 37 3.74 -8.63 -5.46
C PHE A 37 3.79 -10.11 -5.86
N ALA A 38 3.67 -10.43 -7.15
CA ALA A 38 3.74 -11.82 -7.60
C ALA A 38 5.08 -12.49 -7.22
N THR A 39 6.19 -11.78 -7.41
CA THR A 39 7.53 -12.25 -7.07
C THR A 39 7.65 -12.53 -5.58
N SER A 40 7.14 -11.64 -4.73
CA SER A 40 7.21 -11.78 -3.27
C SER A 40 6.49 -13.03 -2.72
N ILE A 41 5.46 -13.51 -3.43
CA ILE A 41 4.73 -14.75 -3.07
C ILE A 41 5.11 -15.95 -3.96
N GLY A 42 6.18 -15.84 -4.76
CA GLY A 42 6.69 -16.90 -5.62
C GLY A 42 5.74 -17.30 -6.75
N LYS A 43 4.96 -16.36 -7.28
CA LYS A 43 4.03 -16.55 -8.41
C LYS A 43 4.41 -15.65 -9.59
N SER A 44 3.85 -15.94 -10.77
CA SER A 44 3.99 -15.06 -11.93
C SER A 44 2.98 -13.91 -11.88
N GLN A 45 3.34 -12.77 -12.45
CA GLN A 45 2.44 -11.61 -12.59
C GLN A 45 1.10 -11.99 -13.25
N ASN A 46 1.15 -12.82 -14.30
CA ASN A 46 -0.04 -13.31 -14.98
C ASN A 46 -0.97 -14.11 -14.06
N TYR A 47 -0.40 -14.89 -13.15
CA TYR A 47 -1.18 -15.66 -12.19
C TYR A 47 -1.96 -14.74 -11.25
N ILE A 48 -1.31 -13.69 -10.74
CA ILE A 48 -1.97 -12.67 -9.90
C ILE A 48 -3.01 -11.87 -10.69
N SER A 49 -2.67 -11.47 -11.92
CA SER A 49 -3.58 -10.75 -12.80
C SER A 49 -4.86 -11.56 -13.09
N TYR A 50 -4.75 -12.88 -13.28
CA TYR A 50 -5.92 -13.74 -13.48
C TYR A 50 -6.80 -13.84 -12.24
N ILE A 51 -6.21 -13.86 -11.04
CA ILE A 51 -6.99 -13.80 -9.79
C ILE A 51 -7.68 -12.44 -9.66
N CYS A 52 -6.94 -11.35 -9.85
CA CYS A 52 -7.46 -9.99 -9.74
C CYS A 52 -8.57 -9.63 -10.76
N ASN A 53 -8.63 -10.35 -11.88
CA ASN A 53 -9.66 -10.20 -12.91
C ASN A 53 -10.75 -11.28 -12.82
N ASP A 54 -10.83 -12.03 -11.72
CA ASP A 54 -11.81 -13.10 -11.49
C ASP A 54 -11.77 -14.24 -12.53
N LYS A 55 -10.69 -14.31 -13.32
CA LYS A 55 -10.44 -15.41 -14.27
C LYS A 55 -9.97 -16.68 -13.54
N ARG A 56 -9.49 -16.54 -12.31
CA ARG A 56 -9.06 -17.65 -11.45
C ARG A 56 -9.50 -17.40 -10.00
N PRO A 57 -10.01 -18.41 -9.29
CA PRO A 57 -10.33 -18.25 -7.88
C PRO A 57 -9.07 -18.06 -7.02
N LEU A 58 -9.16 -17.21 -6.01
CA LEU A 58 -8.17 -17.12 -4.94
C LEU A 58 -8.34 -18.35 -4.04
N LEU A 59 -7.31 -19.20 -3.96
CA LEU A 59 -7.33 -20.40 -3.12
C LEU A 59 -6.94 -20.07 -1.69
N ASP A 60 -7.53 -20.78 -0.72
CA ASP A 60 -7.26 -20.62 0.71
C ASP A 60 -5.76 -20.71 1.04
N LYS A 61 -5.07 -21.66 0.42
CA LYS A 61 -3.62 -21.82 0.58
C LYS A 61 -2.84 -20.56 0.18
N LEU A 62 -3.24 -19.94 -0.94
CA LEU A 62 -2.59 -18.73 -1.42
C LEU A 62 -2.93 -17.52 -0.56
N ALA A 63 -4.16 -17.45 -0.05
CA ALA A 63 -4.55 -16.41 0.90
C ALA A 63 -3.74 -16.51 2.20
N ALA A 64 -3.48 -17.72 2.70
CA ALA A 64 -2.63 -17.95 3.85
C ALA A 64 -1.15 -17.57 3.59
N ASP A 65 -0.65 -17.86 2.38
CA ASP A 65 0.71 -17.44 1.96
C ASP A 65 0.82 -15.91 1.91
N ILE A 66 -0.21 -15.23 1.39
CA ILE A 66 -0.28 -13.76 1.35
C ILE A 66 -0.37 -13.18 2.77
N GLU A 67 -1.15 -13.80 3.65
CA GLU A 67 -1.26 -13.40 5.05
C GLU A 67 0.06 -13.48 5.78
N THR A 68 0.79 -14.59 5.60
CA THR A 68 2.10 -14.80 6.22
C THR A 68 3.15 -13.83 5.70
N THR A 69 3.12 -13.53 4.40
CA THR A 69 4.16 -12.74 3.72
C THR A 69 3.95 -11.24 3.85
N HIS A 70 2.70 -10.78 3.74
CA HIS A 70 2.35 -9.36 3.64
C HIS A 70 1.49 -8.87 4.80
N GLY A 71 1.04 -9.74 5.69
CA GLY A 71 0.15 -9.38 6.80
C GLY A 71 -1.25 -8.95 6.35
N ILE A 72 -1.70 -9.40 5.17
CA ILE A 72 -3.08 -9.15 4.69
C ILE A 72 -3.97 -10.32 5.12
N SER A 73 -5.14 -10.04 5.71
CA SER A 73 -6.02 -11.09 6.20
C SER A 73 -6.53 -11.96 5.06
N GLY A 74 -6.21 -13.26 5.11
CA GLY A 74 -6.74 -14.25 4.19
C GLY A 74 -8.25 -14.39 4.30
N LEU A 75 -8.79 -14.26 5.52
CA LEU A 75 -10.25 -14.23 5.76
C LEU A 75 -10.91 -13.03 5.09
N TRP A 76 -10.30 -11.84 5.17
CA TRP A 76 -10.80 -10.67 4.47
C TRP A 76 -10.70 -10.86 2.95
N LEU A 77 -9.58 -11.38 2.45
CA LEU A 77 -9.41 -11.63 1.01
C LEU A 77 -10.47 -12.60 0.48
N ILE A 78 -10.78 -13.69 1.18
CA ILE A 78 -11.71 -14.73 0.69
C ILE A 78 -13.17 -14.39 0.98
N LYS A 79 -13.48 -13.95 2.20
CA LYS A 79 -14.87 -13.76 2.67
C LYS A 79 -15.29 -12.29 2.76
N GLY A 80 -14.36 -11.34 2.66
CA GLY A 80 -14.64 -9.91 2.81
C GLY A 80 -14.99 -9.52 4.24
N GLN A 81 -14.77 -10.42 5.20
CA GLN A 81 -15.11 -10.22 6.60
C GLN A 81 -13.88 -9.75 7.37
N GLY A 82 -14.06 -8.76 8.24
CA GLY A 82 -13.00 -8.21 9.09
C GLY A 82 -12.20 -7.09 8.44
N SER A 83 -11.01 -6.83 8.97
CA SER A 83 -10.09 -5.80 8.46
C SER A 83 -9.08 -6.41 7.47
N PRO A 84 -8.70 -5.67 6.41
CA PRO A 84 -7.77 -6.17 5.41
C PRO A 84 -6.35 -6.39 5.95
N GLU A 85 -5.93 -5.65 6.96
CA GLU A 85 -4.63 -5.83 7.61
C GLU A 85 -4.79 -6.76 8.81
N VAL A 86 -4.04 -7.87 8.82
CA VAL A 86 -3.82 -8.64 10.05
C VAL A 86 -2.88 -7.79 10.89
N ASN A 87 -3.41 -7.18 11.94
CA ASN A 87 -2.56 -6.74 13.04
C ASN A 87 -1.89 -8.00 13.58
N SER A 88 -0.70 -8.34 13.09
CA SER A 88 0.14 -9.37 13.68
C SER A 88 0.47 -8.90 15.08
N SER A 89 -0.37 -9.30 16.03
CA SER A 89 -0.18 -9.19 17.46
C SER A 89 0.95 -10.12 17.89
N LEU A 90 2.17 -9.79 17.45
CA LEU A 90 3.43 -10.24 17.99
C LEU A 90 4.27 -8.97 18.21
N ASN A 91 4.16 -8.43 19.42
CA ASN A 91 4.87 -7.26 19.97
C ASN A 91 4.56 -5.86 19.36
N GLU A 92 3.30 -5.44 19.44
CA GLU A 92 2.88 -4.07 19.08
C GLU A 92 3.02 -3.01 20.19
N ASN A 93 3.91 -3.18 21.18
CA ASN A 93 4.17 -2.14 22.18
C ASN A 93 5.38 -1.24 21.84
N SER A 94 5.86 -1.28 20.60
CA SER A 94 6.89 -0.35 20.15
C SER A 94 6.33 0.46 18.99
N GLY A 95 5.96 1.71 19.25
CA GLY A 95 5.56 2.69 18.23
C GLY A 95 6.57 2.83 17.08
N THR A 96 7.76 2.27 17.23
CA THR A 96 8.83 2.16 16.24
C THR A 96 8.46 1.26 15.04
N VAL A 97 7.79 0.12 15.25
CA VAL A 97 7.45 -0.82 14.16
C VAL A 97 6.33 -0.26 13.28
N LYS A 98 5.30 0.34 13.88
CA LYS A 98 4.23 1.03 13.15
C LYS A 98 4.76 2.25 12.39
N LYS A 99 5.74 2.97 12.94
CA LYS A 99 6.42 4.08 12.25
C LYS A 99 7.25 3.59 11.07
N MET A 100 7.97 2.47 11.21
CA MET A 100 8.74 1.86 10.11
C MET A 100 7.85 1.46 8.95
N LYS A 101 6.78 0.69 9.18
CA LYS A 101 5.85 0.29 8.11
C LYS A 101 5.23 1.49 7.37
N LYS A 102 4.84 2.53 8.10
CA LYS A 102 4.29 3.77 7.51
C LYS A 102 5.32 4.56 6.73
N ARG A 103 6.58 4.59 7.19
CA ARG A 103 7.68 5.22 6.46
C ARG A 103 7.96 4.46 5.17
N ASP A 104 8.01 3.13 5.23
CA ASP A 104 8.29 2.30 4.06
C ASP A 104 7.15 2.41 3.04
N TYR A 105 5.89 2.46 3.49
CA TYR A 105 4.74 2.81 2.64
C TYR A 105 4.89 4.19 1.98
N LEU A 106 5.21 5.22 2.76
CA LEU A 106 5.36 6.59 2.26
C LEU A 106 6.50 6.68 1.24
N TRP A 107 7.63 6.03 1.53
CA TRP A 107 8.81 6.02 0.67
C TRP A 107 8.55 5.27 -0.63
N ASN A 108 7.91 4.10 -0.55
CA ASN A 108 7.48 3.37 -1.74
C ASN A 108 6.53 4.20 -2.59
N LYS A 109 5.59 4.92 -1.97
CA LYS A 109 4.69 5.82 -2.70
C LYS A 109 5.43 6.97 -3.39
N ILE A 110 6.35 7.64 -2.68
CA ILE A 110 7.17 8.74 -3.20
C ILE A 110 8.04 8.30 -4.37
N SER A 111 8.74 7.18 -4.22
CA SER A 111 9.63 6.64 -5.24
C SER A 111 8.85 6.19 -6.49
N ASN A 112 7.70 5.54 -6.28
CA ASN A 112 6.85 5.07 -7.38
C ASN A 112 6.13 6.20 -8.14
N ASP A 113 5.73 7.27 -7.45
CA ASP A 113 5.10 8.44 -8.08
C ASP A 113 6.13 9.31 -8.84
N LYS A 114 7.41 8.92 -8.87
CA LYS A 114 8.55 9.74 -9.33
C LYS A 114 8.59 11.12 -8.66
N ALA A 115 7.96 11.23 -7.50
CA ALA A 115 7.96 12.42 -6.68
C ALA A 115 9.28 12.54 -5.92
N GLU A 116 10.11 11.49 -5.91
CA GLU A 116 11.45 11.51 -5.33
C GLU A 116 12.32 12.61 -5.93
N ASP A 117 12.45 12.67 -7.26
CA ASP A 117 13.21 13.73 -7.94
C ASP A 117 12.62 15.12 -7.66
N ILE A 118 11.29 15.22 -7.56
CA ILE A 118 10.58 16.47 -7.23
C ILE A 118 10.85 16.91 -5.79
N LEU A 119 10.90 15.97 -4.85
CA LEU A 119 11.16 16.24 -3.44
C LEU A 119 12.64 16.54 -3.18
N ILE A 120 13.54 15.90 -3.94
CA ILE A 120 14.98 16.19 -3.92
C ILE A 120 15.23 17.57 -4.52
N SER A 121 14.70 17.88 -5.70
CA SER A 121 14.84 19.21 -6.30
C SER A 121 14.16 20.29 -5.46
N PHE A 122 13.04 19.99 -4.82
CA PHE A 122 12.44 20.87 -3.81
C PHE A 122 13.41 21.19 -2.67
N TYR A 123 14.25 20.23 -2.26
CA TYR A 123 15.23 20.46 -1.22
C TYR A 123 16.46 21.24 -1.72
N ASP A 124 16.89 21.02 -2.95
CA ASP A 124 18.10 21.64 -3.49
C ASP A 124 17.85 23.03 -4.07
N ASP A 125 16.72 23.23 -4.76
CA ASP A 125 16.44 24.43 -5.55
C ASP A 125 15.63 25.49 -4.80
N ILE A 126 14.95 25.12 -3.71
CA ILE A 126 14.05 26.03 -2.97
C ILE A 126 14.77 26.65 -1.77
N PRO A 127 14.70 28.00 -1.60
CA PRO A 127 15.27 28.69 -0.45
C PRO A 127 14.78 28.17 0.90
N ASN A 128 15.64 28.24 1.91
CA ASN A 128 15.37 27.76 3.26
C ASN A 128 14.09 28.35 3.87
N GLU A 129 13.82 29.62 3.63
CA GLU A 129 12.67 30.33 4.16
C GLU A 129 11.37 29.73 3.62
N THR A 130 11.33 29.46 2.31
CA THR A 130 10.19 28.85 1.62
C THR A 130 10.00 27.39 2.04
N ARG A 131 11.10 26.63 2.19
CA ARG A 131 11.05 25.25 2.71
C ARG A 131 10.48 25.20 4.13
N SER A 132 10.91 26.12 4.98
CA SER A 132 10.41 26.24 6.36
C SER A 132 8.91 26.55 6.38
N LEU A 133 8.44 27.44 5.51
CA LEU A 133 7.03 27.81 5.41
C LEU A 133 6.15 26.64 4.97
N ILE A 134 6.61 25.87 3.96
CA ILE A 134 5.93 24.65 3.51
C ILE A 134 5.91 23.58 4.60
N TYR A 135 7.00 23.41 5.33
CA TYR A 135 7.03 22.52 6.49
C TYR A 135 5.99 22.94 7.56
N GLN A 136 5.89 24.23 7.88
CA GLN A 136 4.88 24.75 8.80
C GLN A 136 3.46 24.50 8.29
N MET A 137 3.20 24.62 6.99
CA MET A 137 1.90 24.29 6.40
C MET A 137 1.56 22.80 6.58
N ILE A 138 2.49 21.89 6.30
CA ILE A 138 2.30 20.44 6.50
C ILE A 138 1.97 20.14 7.97
N VAL A 139 2.69 20.77 8.90
CA VAL A 139 2.45 20.63 10.34
C VAL A 139 1.08 21.18 10.75
N ALA A 140 0.68 22.34 10.21
CA ALA A 140 -0.61 22.95 10.53
C ALA A 140 -1.79 22.09 10.04
N VAL A 141 -1.72 21.62 8.79
CA VAL A 141 -2.75 20.76 8.18
C VAL A 141 -2.86 19.43 8.92
N SER A 142 -1.74 18.80 9.26
CA SER A 142 -1.73 17.52 9.98
C SER A 142 -2.23 17.62 11.42
N LYS A 143 -2.16 18.80 12.05
CA LYS A 143 -2.75 19.06 13.38
C LYS A 143 -4.26 19.28 13.31
N ASN A 144 -4.77 19.93 12.25
CA ASN A 144 -6.20 20.16 12.07
C ASN A 144 -6.99 18.89 11.76
N SER A 145 -6.39 17.87 11.13
CA SER A 145 -7.07 16.59 10.88
C SER A 145 -7.37 15.76 12.14
N ARG A 146 -6.95 16.22 13.34
CA ARG A 146 -7.28 15.57 14.62
C ARG A 146 -8.57 16.11 15.26
N TYR A 147 -9.22 17.08 14.63
CA TYR A 147 -10.43 17.76 15.13
C TYR A 147 -11.63 17.66 14.16
N SER A 148 -11.61 16.74 13.19
CA SER A 148 -12.77 16.38 12.35
C SER A 148 -13.06 14.89 12.43
#